data_AF-A0A6P0U4Z8-F1
#
_entry.id   AF-A0A6P0U4Z8-F1
#
_cell.length_a   1.000
_cell.length_b   1.000
_cell.length_c   1.000
_cell.angle_alpha   90.00
_cell.angle_beta   90.00
_cell.angle_gamma   90.00
#
_symmetry.space_group_name_H-M   'P 1'
#
loop_
_entity.id
_entity.type
_entity.pdbx_description
1 polymer ?
#
loop_
_entity_poly.entity_id
_entity_poly.type
_entity_poly.pdbx_seq_one_letter_code
_entity_poly.pdbx_strand_id
1 'polypeptide(L)' 'MTVEYATTTEAAFLLNISTGRLRTLLNQNRVRGAQKIKRLWMIPLNKRGMPEITPGRRGPEGTWNKN' A
#
# COMPACT_ATOMS: atom_id res chain seq x y z
N MET A 1 -5.41 -17.31 -10.85
CA MET A 1 -5.42 -16.49 -9.63
C MET A 1 -5.52 -15.05 -10.08
N THR A 2 -6.65 -14.39 -9.83
CA THR A 2 -6.84 -12.97 -10.14
C THR A 2 -6.10 -12.15 -9.11
N VAL A 3 -5.23 -11.24 -9.56
CA VAL A 3 -4.63 -10.23 -8.69
C VAL A 3 -5.56 -9.04 -8.72
N GLU A 4 -6.21 -8.77 -7.59
CA GLU A 4 -7.03 -7.57 -7.43
C GLU A 4 -6.13 -6.36 -7.21
N TYR A 5 -6.52 -5.22 -7.79
CA TYR A 5 -5.79 -3.98 -7.66
C TYR A 5 -6.67 -2.93 -7.00
N ALA A 6 -6.08 -2.21 -6.05
CA ALA A 6 -6.67 -1.04 -5.43
C ALA A 6 -6.01 0.23 -5.97
N THR A 7 -6.81 1.28 -6.05
CA THR A 7 -6.33 2.66 -6.20
C THR A 7 -5.66 3.14 -4.91
N THR A 8 -4.95 4.27 -4.98
CA THR A 8 -4.33 4.88 -3.78
C THR A 8 -5.36 5.18 -2.69
N THR A 9 -6.58 5.59 -3.04
CA THR A 9 -7.61 5.93 -2.05
C THR A 9 -8.12 4.68 -1.33
N GLU A 10 -8.45 3.64 -2.08
CA GLU A 10 -8.93 2.36 -1.53
C GLU A 10 -7.84 1.69 -0.68
N ALA A 11 -6.60 1.64 -1.16
CA ALA A 11 -5.49 1.07 -0.42
C ALA A 11 -5.22 1.83 0.89
N ALA A 12 -5.35 3.16 0.91
CA ALA A 12 -5.16 3.95 2.11
C ALA A 12 -6.26 3.69 3.15
N PHE A 13 -7.50 3.52 2.68
CA PHE A 13 -8.64 3.14 3.51
C PHE A 13 -8.44 1.76 4.15
N LEU A 14 -8.06 0.75 3.34
CA LEU A 14 -7.78 -0.60 3.82
C LEU A 14 -6.68 -0.64 4.89
N LEU A 15 -5.63 0.16 4.70
CA LEU A 15 -4.51 0.26 5.62
C LEU A 15 -4.77 1.17 6.84
N ASN A 16 -5.93 1.83 6.89
CA ASN A 16 -6.28 2.84 7.89
C ASN A 16 -5.22 3.95 8.06
N ILE A 17 -4.75 4.51 6.94
CA ILE A 17 -3.78 5.62 6.91
C ILE A 17 -4.23 6.72 5.95
N SER A 18 -3.62 7.90 6.07
CA SER A 18 -3.87 8.98 5.10
C SER A 18 -3.33 8.63 3.71
N THR A 19 -4.00 9.12 2.68
CA THR A 19 -3.54 8.98 1.28
C THR A 19 -2.16 9.60 1.06
N GLY A 20 -1.85 10.70 1.75
CA GLY A 20 -0.52 11.32 1.74
C GLY A 20 0.56 10.40 2.34
N ARG A 21 0.25 9.70 3.43
CA ARG A 21 1.16 8.70 4.00
C ARG A 21 1.37 7.54 3.03
N LEU A 22 0.32 7.03 2.41
CA LEU A 22 0.45 5.97 1.41
C LEU A 22 1.30 6.41 0.21
N ARG A 23 1.10 7.63 -0.32
CA ARG A 23 1.96 8.20 -1.37
C ARG A 23 3.42 8.28 -0.97
N THR A 24 3.69 8.62 0.28
CA THR A 24 5.06 8.62 0.83
C THR A 24 5.66 7.21 0.79
N LEU A 25 4.89 6.18 1.18
CA LEU A 25 5.33 4.78 1.11
C LEU A 25 5.53 4.29 -0.34
N LEU A 26 4.67 4.69 -1.26
CA LEU A 26 4.79 4.40 -2.68
C LEU A 26 6.07 5.01 -3.27
N ASN A 27 6.34 6.29 -2.98
CA ASN A 27 7.56 6.98 -3.41
C ASN A 27 8.83 6.35 -2.79
N GLN A 28 8.72 5.75 -1.61
CA GLN A 28 9.81 5.01 -0.97
C GLN A 28 9.94 3.56 -1.47
N ASN A 29 9.15 3.13 -2.46
CA ASN A 29 9.09 1.75 -2.95
C ASN A 29 8.78 0.72 -1.85
N ARG A 30 7.99 1.11 -0.85
CA ARG A 30 7.66 0.27 0.30
C ARG A 30 6.34 -0.49 0.15
N VAL A 31 5.53 -0.18 -0.86
CA VAL A 31 4.31 -0.94 -1.15
C VAL A 31 4.65 -2.01 -2.18
N ARG A 32 4.48 -3.28 -1.80
CA ARG A 32 4.94 -4.42 -2.60
C ARG A 32 4.14 -4.54 -3.90
N GLY A 33 4.84 -4.64 -5.03
CA GLY A 33 4.22 -4.85 -6.34
C GLY A 33 3.38 -3.67 -6.84
N ALA A 34 3.42 -2.51 -6.16
CA ALA A 34 2.73 -1.32 -6.62
C ALA A 34 3.41 -0.79 -7.89
N GLN A 35 2.59 -0.47 -8.89
CA GLN A 35 3.05 0.04 -10.17
C GLN A 35 2.31 1.32 -10.54
N LYS A 36 3.00 2.23 -11.21
CA LYS A 36 2.40 3.47 -11.69
C LYS A 36 2.03 3.30 -13.16
N ILE A 37 0.73 3.25 -13.44
CA ILE A 37 0.20 3.21 -14.81
C ILE A 37 -0.32 4.60 -15.15
N LYS A 38 0.36 5.27 -16.09
CA LYS A 38 0.12 6.67 -16.45
C LYS A 38 0.20 7.59 -15.21
N ARG A 39 -0.95 8.03 -14.68
CA ARG A 39 -1.06 8.93 -13.53
C ARG A 39 -1.56 8.23 -12.26
N LEU A 40 -1.93 6.96 -12.34
CA LEU A 40 -2.55 6.20 -11.25
C LEU A 40 -1.58 5.16 -10.70
N TRP A 41 -1.66 4.93 -9.39
CA TRP A 41 -1.02 3.79 -8.77
C TRP A 41 -1.98 2.62 -8.78
N MET A 42 -1.51 1.48 -9.29
CA MET A 42 -2.16 0.19 -9.14
C MET A 42 -1.43 -0.57 -8.04
N ILE A 43 -2.14 -0.85 -6.96
CA ILE A 43 -1.60 -1.47 -5.76
C ILE A 43 -2.20 -2.87 -5.67
N PRO A 44 -1.41 -3.95 -5.80
CA PRO A 44 -1.93 -5.29 -5.72
C PRO A 44 -2.36 -5.61 -4.29
N LEU A 45 -3.47 -6.32 -4.17
CA LEU A 45 -3.97 -6.84 -2.91
C LEU A 45 -3.49 -8.29 -2.72
N ASN A 46 -3.15 -8.63 -1.48
CA ASN A 46 -2.82 -10.01 -1.12
C ASN A 46 -4.08 -10.88 -0.97
N LYS A 47 -3.90 -12.15 -0.58
CA LYS A 47 -5.02 -13.10 -0.36
C LYS A 47 -6.04 -12.64 0.68
N ARG A 48 -5.70 -11.66 1.54
CA ARG A 48 -6.59 -11.07 2.55
C ARG A 48 -7.28 -9.79 2.05
N GLY A 49 -7.09 -9.43 0.79
CA GLY A 49 -7.61 -8.17 0.24
C GLY A 49 -6.88 -6.93 0.75
N MET A 50 -5.65 -7.08 1.27
CA MET A 50 -4.88 -5.98 1.87
C MET A 50 -3.60 -5.66 1.09
N PRO A 51 -3.20 -4.38 0.96
CA PRO A 51 -1.89 -4.03 0.44
C PRO A 51 -0.76 -4.49 1.38
N GLU A 52 0.36 -4.95 0.82
CA GLU A 52 1.54 -5.32 1.60
C GLU A 52 2.55 -4.17 1.68
N ILE A 53 2.92 -3.77 2.89
CA ILE A 53 3.93 -2.73 3.13
C ILE A 53 5.18 -3.33 3.77
N THR A 54 6.33 -3.01 3.20
CA THR A 54 7.64 -3.33 3.77
C THR A 54 7.96 -2.36 4.91
N PRO A 55 8.30 -2.85 6.13
CA PRO A 55 8.68 -1.99 7.24
C PRO A 55 9.96 -1.21 6.92
N GLY A 56 10.13 -0.06 7.58
CA GLY A 56 11.33 0.75 7.47
C GLY A 56 12.43 0.19 8.38
N ARG A 57 13.68 0.53 8.10
CA ARG A 57 14.83 0.04 8.90
C ARG A 57 14.96 0.73 10.27
N ARG A 58 14.42 1.94 10.43
CA ARG A 58 14.53 2.77 11.64
C ARG A 58 13.18 3.30 12.06
N GLY A 59 13.06 3.57 13.37
CA GLY A 59 11.86 4.13 13.98
C GLY A 59 10.83 3.06 14.34
N PRO A 60 9.68 3.50 14.88
CA PRO A 60 8.61 2.58 15.26
C PRO A 60 8.05 1.86 14.04
N GLU A 61 7.69 0.60 14.24
CA GLU A 61 6.94 -0.15 13.23
C GLU A 61 5.62 0.53 12.94
N GLY A 62 5.18 0.41 11.70
CA GLY A 62 3.87 0.91 11.34
C GLY A 62 2.74 0.12 11.95
N THR A 63 1.58 0.76 12.03
CA THR A 63 0.33 0.16 12.47
C THR A 63 -0.46 -0.49 11.33
N TRP A 64 0.12 -0.58 10.13
CA TRP A 64 -0.56 -1.10 8.93
C TRP A 64 -0.84 -2.61 9.03
N ASN A 65 -2.03 -3.04 8.59
CA ASN A 65 -2.51 -4.45 8.59
C ASN A 65 -2.54 -5.14 9.97
N LYS A 66 -2.83 -4.42 11.06
CA LYS A 66 -2.95 -5.02 12.41
C LYS A 66 -4.34 -5.57 12.76
N ASN A 67 -5.32 -5.48 11.85
CA ASN A 67 -6.66 -6.05 12.04
C ASN A 67 -6.91 -7.21 11.08
#